data_AF-A0A1Y4SIF7-F1
#
_entry.id   AF-A0A1Y4SIF7-F1
#
_cell.length_a   1.000
_cell.length_b   1.000
_cell.length_c   1.000
_cell.angle_alpha   90.00
_cell.angle_beta   90.00
_cell.angle_gamma   90.00
#
_symmetry.space_group_name_H-M   'P 1'
#
loop_
_entity.id
_entity.type
_entity.pdbx_description
1 polymer ?
#
loop_
_entity_poly.entity_id
_entity_poly.type
_entity_poly.pdbx_seq_one_letter_code
_entity_poly.pdbx_strand_id
1 'polypeptide(L)'
;MKTSDLERELGLSKHTIRYYEKEGFITPQRDDNGYRNYSDEDLQVLKLIKFLRGLNISIDDVKAIVNGHLDFHECLRVNQIHLDHQIENMKEIKKTIDNYHDKDLPLIPALQDIEETSHHWKLGIQKTTNTVSLGRKLTKAWAKRQIIYEVLDSLFLTGTVMIWLRLVIEQSWIWWTLFALMFITLTIVSIGVANRATGPSMMLDNSLDQSVEFLRDGIRYYEFKGMMDNLKYFFAVLVGKDEKIMHYYRYEDIEKVNVYANRKYMNVMGASPIAYEVYVPDFEFFFKDGTRFYFFWPMILDDDARYIATILEAKVAHINDKNHVLYAMKHGINLTDYMIKQS
;
A
#
# COMPACT_ATOMS: atom_id res chain seq x y z
N MET A 1 31.40 -12.14 52.28
CA MET A 1 31.92 -12.12 50.88
C MET A 1 32.50 -10.74 50.55
N LYS A 2 33.57 -10.65 49.75
CA LYS A 2 34.10 -9.35 49.29
C LYS A 2 33.35 -8.86 48.05
N THR A 3 33.51 -7.58 47.71
CA THR A 3 32.86 -7.00 46.52
C THR A 3 33.23 -7.76 45.24
N SER A 4 34.49 -8.19 45.08
CA SER A 4 34.95 -8.97 43.93
C SER A 4 34.27 -10.33 43.79
N ASP A 5 33.88 -10.93 44.91
CA ASP A 5 33.21 -12.24 44.91
C ASP A 5 31.76 -12.07 44.42
N LEU A 6 31.07 -11.02 44.89
CA LEU A 6 29.74 -10.65 44.41
C LEU A 6 29.72 -10.27 42.93
N GLU A 7 30.73 -9.55 42.44
CA GLU A 7 30.83 -9.25 41.00
C GLU A 7 30.91 -10.51 40.16
N ARG A 8 31.72 -11.49 40.60
CA ARG A 8 31.89 -12.76 39.89
C ARG A 8 30.61 -13.60 39.91
N GLU A 9 29.93 -13.64 41.04
CA GLU A 9 28.72 -14.45 41.21
C GLU A 9 27.49 -13.83 40.53
N LEU A 10 27.33 -12.52 40.62
CA LEU A 10 26.15 -11.81 40.12
C LEU A 10 26.35 -11.21 38.73
N GLY A 11 27.59 -11.10 38.24
CA GLY A 11 27.90 -10.39 37.00
C GLY A 11 27.56 -8.89 37.06
N LEU A 12 27.43 -8.33 38.26
CA LEU A 12 27.19 -6.89 38.47
C LEU A 12 28.53 -6.18 38.65
N SER A 13 28.65 -4.94 38.18
CA SER A 13 29.85 -4.14 38.42
C SER A 13 29.93 -3.67 39.87
N LYS A 14 31.14 -3.38 40.40
CA LYS A 14 31.32 -2.74 41.73
C LYS A 14 30.49 -1.47 41.85
N HIS A 15 30.36 -0.72 40.76
CA HIS A 15 29.56 0.50 40.73
C HIS A 15 28.08 0.21 40.96
N THR A 16 27.52 -0.81 40.30
CA THR A 16 26.13 -1.24 40.47
C THR A 16 25.86 -1.75 41.89
N ILE A 17 26.78 -2.52 42.47
CA ILE A 17 26.65 -3.01 43.86
C ILE A 17 26.67 -1.83 44.84
N ARG A 18 27.60 -0.88 44.66
CA ARG A 18 27.66 0.35 45.48
C ARG A 18 26.44 1.25 45.30
N TYR A 19 25.85 1.26 44.11
CA TYR A 19 24.61 1.97 43.85
C TYR A 19 23.47 1.38 44.70
N TYR A 20 23.33 0.05 44.75
CA TYR A 20 22.31 -0.59 45.60
C TYR A 20 22.58 -0.43 47.11
N GLU A 21 23.85 -0.38 47.53
CA GLU A 21 24.24 0.02 48.90
C GLU A 21 23.76 1.46 49.20
N LYS A 22 24.00 2.41 48.28
CA LYS A 22 23.58 3.81 48.43
C LYS A 22 22.06 3.96 48.45
N GLU A 23 21.34 3.19 47.63
CA GLU A 23 19.88 3.18 47.61
C GLU A 23 19.27 2.48 48.84
N GLY A 24 20.10 1.89 49.71
CA GLY A 24 19.69 1.32 51.00
C GLY A 24 19.15 -0.10 50.92
N PHE A 25 19.41 -0.83 49.84
CA PHE A 25 18.98 -2.22 49.70
C PHE A 25 19.80 -3.19 50.54
N ILE A 26 21.08 -2.88 50.73
CA ILE A 26 22.04 -3.71 51.48
C ILE A 26 22.91 -2.80 52.34
N THR A 27 23.30 -3.29 53.51
CA THR A 27 24.17 -2.55 54.44
C THR A 27 25.31 -3.47 54.89
N PRO A 28 26.38 -3.62 54.08
CA PRO A 28 27.46 -4.55 54.38
C PRO A 28 28.23 -4.11 55.62
N GLN A 29 28.64 -5.09 56.43
CA GLN A 29 29.57 -4.85 57.52
C GLN A 29 30.96 -4.50 56.97
N ARG A 30 31.78 -3.84 57.78
CA ARG A 30 33.19 -3.61 57.46
C ARG A 30 34.06 -4.51 58.31
N ASP A 31 35.08 -5.10 57.71
CA ASP A 31 36.10 -5.81 58.46
C ASP A 31 37.04 -4.83 59.20
N ASP A 32 37.88 -5.37 60.08
CA ASP A 32 38.86 -4.60 60.86
C ASP A 32 39.85 -3.81 59.96
N ASN A 33 40.00 -4.23 58.70
CA ASN A 33 40.85 -3.59 57.70
C ASN A 33 40.08 -2.55 56.85
N GLY A 34 38.83 -2.25 57.18
CA GLY A 34 37.98 -1.23 56.54
C GLY A 34 37.32 -1.66 55.22
N TYR A 35 37.52 -2.91 54.77
CA TYR A 35 36.92 -3.47 53.57
C TYR A 35 35.49 -3.96 53.82
N ARG A 36 34.63 -3.80 52.80
CA ARG A 36 33.25 -4.30 52.82
C ARG A 36 33.21 -5.82 52.89
N ASN A 37 32.35 -6.33 53.77
CA ASN A 37 32.01 -7.73 53.91
C ASN A 37 30.49 -7.88 53.81
N TYR A 38 30.03 -8.44 52.71
CA TYR A 38 28.62 -8.72 52.44
C TYR A 38 28.22 -10.07 53.02
N SER A 39 27.02 -10.17 53.59
CA SER A 39 26.48 -11.44 54.07
C SER A 39 25.84 -12.25 52.95
N ASP A 40 25.45 -13.49 53.24
CA ASP A 40 24.69 -14.30 52.29
C ASP A 40 23.28 -13.72 52.07
N GLU A 41 22.71 -13.02 53.05
CA GLU A 41 21.45 -12.28 52.92
C GLU A 41 21.60 -11.12 51.93
N ASP A 42 22.68 -10.34 52.00
CA ASP A 42 22.97 -9.26 51.04
C ASP A 42 23.03 -9.82 49.60
N LEU A 43 23.66 -11.00 49.44
CA LEU A 43 23.72 -11.69 48.15
C LEU A 43 22.32 -12.09 47.65
N GLN A 44 21.43 -12.60 48.50
CA GLN A 44 20.06 -12.95 48.11
C GLN A 44 19.24 -11.71 47.71
N VAL A 45 19.37 -10.61 48.46
CA VAL A 45 18.71 -9.34 48.12
C VAL A 45 19.20 -8.83 46.76
N LEU A 46 20.50 -8.88 46.50
CA LEU A 46 21.06 -8.50 45.20
C LEU A 46 20.62 -9.41 44.06
N LYS A 47 20.45 -10.73 44.29
CA LYS A 47 19.87 -11.66 43.31
C LYS A 47 18.44 -11.27 42.95
N LEU A 48 17.62 -10.95 43.96
CA LEU A 48 16.24 -10.51 43.77
C LEU A 48 16.17 -9.18 43.00
N ILE A 49 16.97 -8.18 43.38
CA ILE A 49 17.04 -6.89 42.66
C ILE A 49 17.44 -7.10 41.21
N LYS A 50 18.47 -7.93 40.96
CA LYS A 50 18.92 -8.25 39.60
C LYS A 50 17.79 -8.88 38.78
N PHE A 51 17.05 -9.81 39.36
CA PHE A 51 15.90 -10.46 38.70
C PHE A 51 14.81 -9.44 38.35
N LEU A 52 14.37 -8.62 39.31
CA LEU A 52 13.31 -7.62 39.10
C LEU A 52 13.72 -6.54 38.09
N ARG A 53 14.97 -6.08 38.14
CA ARG A 53 15.54 -5.17 37.13
C ARG A 53 15.62 -5.81 35.74
N GLY A 54 15.82 -7.12 35.67
CA GLY A 54 15.75 -7.90 34.43
C GLY A 54 14.35 -7.92 33.80
N LEU A 55 13.30 -7.74 34.59
CA LEU A 55 11.91 -7.56 34.13
C LEU A 55 11.58 -6.09 33.78
N ASN A 56 12.59 -5.22 33.74
CA ASN A 56 12.48 -3.79 33.50
C ASN A 56 11.66 -3.01 34.56
N ILE A 57 11.47 -3.59 35.75
CA ILE A 57 10.80 -2.91 36.88
C ILE A 57 11.70 -1.81 37.41
N SER A 58 11.17 -0.59 37.62
CA SER A 58 11.96 0.57 38.08
C SER A 58 12.64 0.32 39.43
N ILE A 59 13.75 1.02 39.71
CA ILE A 59 14.46 0.82 41.00
C ILE A 59 13.58 1.19 42.21
N ASP A 60 12.71 2.19 42.04
CA ASP A 60 11.78 2.65 43.07
C ASP A 60 10.73 1.58 43.37
N ASP A 61 10.19 0.93 42.33
CA ASP A 61 9.24 -0.18 42.48
C ASP A 61 9.91 -1.41 43.09
N VAL A 62 11.16 -1.71 42.71
CA VAL A 62 11.94 -2.78 43.34
C VAL A 62 12.08 -2.53 44.85
N LYS A 63 12.35 -1.29 45.26
CA LYS A 63 12.41 -0.91 46.67
C LYS A 63 11.06 -1.05 47.36
N ALA A 64 9.97 -0.67 46.71
CA ALA A 64 8.63 -0.84 47.23
C ALA A 64 8.26 -2.33 47.42
N ILE A 65 8.63 -3.20 46.47
CA ILE A 65 8.41 -4.65 46.55
C ILE A 65 9.22 -5.27 47.69
N VAL A 66 10.53 -4.98 47.77
CA VAL A 66 11.41 -5.53 48.81
C VAL A 66 10.96 -5.11 50.21
N ASN A 67 10.44 -3.89 50.36
CA ASN A 67 9.92 -3.38 51.63
C ASN A 67 8.45 -3.76 51.90
N GLY A 68 7.81 -4.57 51.05
CA GLY A 68 6.43 -5.02 51.23
C GLY A 68 5.35 -3.95 51.03
N HIS A 69 5.69 -2.81 50.44
CA HIS A 69 4.75 -1.72 50.15
C HIS A 69 4.01 -1.90 48.83
N LEU A 70 4.53 -2.76 47.93
CA LEU A 70 3.93 -3.08 46.63
C LEU A 70 3.87 -4.60 46.45
N ASP A 71 2.72 -5.12 46.05
CA ASP A 71 2.58 -6.53 45.72
C ASP A 71 3.29 -6.86 44.40
N PHE A 72 4.09 -7.93 44.41
CA PHE A 72 4.88 -8.35 43.25
C PHE A 72 4.00 -8.75 42.06
N HIS A 73 2.92 -9.51 42.31
CA HIS A 73 2.02 -9.96 41.24
C HIS A 73 1.25 -8.80 40.62
N GLU A 74 0.83 -7.82 41.43
CA GLU A 74 0.22 -6.60 40.95
C GLU A 74 1.19 -5.78 40.10
N CYS A 75 2.44 -5.61 40.53
CA CYS A 75 3.48 -4.93 39.74
C CYS A 75 3.71 -5.63 38.39
N LEU A 76 3.81 -6.96 38.38
CA LEU A 76 3.96 -7.74 37.14
C LEU A 76 2.77 -7.57 36.20
N ARG A 77 1.54 -7.59 36.74
CA ARG A 77 0.31 -7.39 35.94
C ARG A 77 0.30 -6.02 35.28
N VAL A 78 0.65 -4.97 36.03
CA VAL A 78 0.73 -3.60 35.49
C VAL A 78 1.81 -3.52 34.40
N ASN A 79 2.98 -4.12 34.64
CA ASN A 79 4.06 -4.17 33.66
C ASN A 79 3.65 -4.93 32.38
N GLN A 80 2.92 -6.04 32.50
CA GLN A 80 2.40 -6.78 31.36
C GLN A 80 1.45 -5.93 30.52
N ILE A 81 0.48 -5.25 31.13
CA ILE A 81 -0.45 -4.34 30.44
C ILE A 81 0.32 -3.22 29.72
N HIS A 82 1.35 -2.66 30.37
CA HIS A 82 2.19 -1.64 29.77
C HIS A 82 2.95 -2.16 28.55
N LEU A 83 3.53 -3.36 28.64
CA LEU A 83 4.24 -4.00 27.52
C LEU A 83 3.28 -4.31 26.36
N ASP A 84 2.08 -4.82 26.64
CA ASP A 84 1.08 -5.08 25.61
C ASP A 84 0.70 -3.79 24.87
N HIS A 85 0.51 -2.68 25.60
CA HIS A 85 0.27 -1.36 24.99
C HIS A 85 1.47 -0.86 24.17
N GLN A 86 2.71 -1.09 24.64
CA GLN A 86 3.91 -0.75 23.86
C GLN A 86 4.01 -1.57 22.57
N ILE A 87 3.72 -2.87 22.64
CA ILE A 87 3.72 -3.76 21.47
C ILE A 87 2.67 -3.28 20.46
N GLU A 88 1.48 -2.93 20.90
CA GLU A 88 0.42 -2.47 20.01
C GLU A 88 0.78 -1.14 19.34
N ASN A 89 1.25 -0.15 20.10
CA ASN A 89 1.75 1.10 19.56
C ASN A 89 2.89 0.87 18.53
N MET A 90 3.81 -0.06 18.82
CA MET A 90 4.90 -0.37 17.89
C MET A 90 4.39 -0.99 16.58
N LYS A 91 3.34 -1.82 16.64
CA LYS A 91 2.70 -2.37 15.44
C LYS A 91 2.02 -1.29 14.62
N GLU A 92 1.32 -0.35 15.27
CA GLU A 92 0.69 0.78 14.59
C GLU A 92 1.72 1.65 13.86
N ILE A 93 2.81 2.04 14.56
CA ILE A 93 3.92 2.78 13.96
C ILE A 93 4.49 2.04 12.76
N LYS A 94 4.74 0.73 12.89
CA LYS A 94 5.25 -0.10 11.79
C LYS A 94 4.27 -0.10 10.61
N LYS A 95 2.97 -0.29 10.86
CA LYS A 95 1.93 -0.25 9.82
C LYS A 95 1.93 1.08 9.08
N THR A 96 2.07 2.20 9.80
CA THR A 96 2.19 3.52 9.18
C THR A 96 3.42 3.61 8.28
N ILE A 97 4.58 3.15 8.76
CA ILE A 97 5.83 3.12 7.95
C ILE A 97 5.63 2.30 6.69
N ASP A 98 5.11 1.07 6.82
CA ASP A 98 4.87 0.16 5.71
C ASP A 98 3.94 0.80 4.67
N ASN A 99 2.85 1.45 5.11
CA ASN A 99 1.90 2.14 4.23
C ASN A 99 2.55 3.30 3.44
N TYR A 100 3.28 4.19 4.13
CA TYR A 100 3.96 5.32 3.47
C TYR A 100 5.03 4.84 2.49
N HIS A 101 5.78 3.81 2.86
CA HIS A 101 6.83 3.25 2.04
C HIS A 101 6.29 2.50 0.81
N ASP A 102 5.33 1.58 1.01
CA ASP A 102 4.86 0.69 -0.05
C ASP A 102 3.97 1.39 -1.06
N LYS A 103 3.26 2.45 -0.65
CA LYS A 103 2.41 3.25 -1.54
C LYS A 103 3.09 4.51 -2.08
N ASP A 104 4.33 4.79 -1.68
CA ASP A 104 5.10 6.01 -2.02
C ASP A 104 4.32 7.31 -1.73
N LEU A 105 3.77 7.42 -0.51
CA LEU A 105 2.88 8.53 -0.15
C LEU A 105 3.64 9.84 0.10
N PRO A 106 3.04 11.00 -0.24
CA PRO A 106 3.57 12.29 0.17
C PRO A 106 3.46 12.50 1.69
N LEU A 107 4.41 13.23 2.27
CA LEU A 107 4.37 13.57 3.70
C LEU A 107 3.20 14.52 3.99
N ILE A 108 2.10 13.96 4.49
CA ILE A 108 0.83 14.63 4.80
C ILE A 108 0.24 13.97 6.06
N PRO A 109 0.29 14.62 7.24
CA PRO A 109 -0.17 14.02 8.49
C PRO A 109 -1.62 13.48 8.44
N ALA A 110 -2.50 14.14 7.69
CA ALA A 110 -3.91 13.73 7.54
C ALA A 110 -4.09 12.35 6.86
N LEU A 111 -3.05 11.79 6.21
CA LEU A 111 -3.11 10.43 5.66
C LEU A 111 -3.01 9.35 6.75
N GLN A 112 -2.50 9.67 7.94
CA GLN A 112 -2.43 8.73 9.06
C GLN A 112 -3.81 8.37 9.60
N ASP A 113 -4.78 9.27 9.49
CA ASP A 113 -6.14 9.10 10.00
C ASP A 113 -7.00 8.20 9.08
N ILE A 114 -6.47 7.77 7.93
CA ILE A 114 -7.19 6.90 7.00
C ILE A 114 -7.13 5.47 7.54
N GLU A 115 -8.23 5.02 8.14
CA GLU A 115 -8.42 3.61 8.47
C GLU A 115 -8.57 2.79 7.18
N GLU A 116 -7.55 1.99 6.87
CA GLU A 116 -7.59 1.06 5.74
C GLU A 116 -8.55 -0.10 5.99
N THR A 117 -9.48 -0.26 5.07
CA THR A 117 -10.39 -1.39 4.98
C THR A 117 -9.97 -2.25 3.79
N SER A 118 -9.30 -3.38 4.08
CA SER A 118 -8.93 -4.33 3.03
C SER A 118 -10.20 -4.96 2.44
N HIS A 119 -10.56 -4.58 1.22
CA HIS A 119 -11.68 -5.16 0.52
C HIS A 119 -11.20 -6.36 -0.31
N HIS A 120 -11.61 -7.58 0.04
CA HIS A 120 -11.37 -8.75 -0.80
C HIS A 120 -12.40 -8.82 -1.93
N TRP A 121 -12.12 -8.19 -3.07
CA TRP A 121 -13.00 -8.29 -4.24
C TRP A 121 -13.00 -9.73 -4.78
N LYS A 122 -14.18 -10.35 -4.84
CA LYS A 122 -14.33 -11.75 -5.30
C LYS A 122 -14.23 -11.93 -6.82
N LEU A 123 -14.25 -10.84 -7.59
CA LEU A 123 -14.37 -10.84 -9.07
C LEU A 123 -13.05 -10.62 -9.82
N GLY A 124 -11.89 -10.73 -9.16
CA GLY A 124 -10.58 -10.56 -9.81
C GLY A 124 -10.22 -9.11 -10.15
N ILE A 125 -11.01 -8.14 -9.69
CA ILE A 125 -10.66 -6.71 -9.73
C ILE A 125 -9.69 -6.45 -8.58
N GLN A 126 -8.42 -6.26 -8.90
CA GLN A 126 -7.37 -5.97 -7.93
C GLN A 126 -6.44 -4.90 -8.49
N LYS A 127 -5.84 -4.10 -7.58
CA LYS A 127 -4.79 -3.16 -7.95
C LYS A 127 -3.62 -3.89 -8.60
N THR A 128 -3.01 -3.22 -9.59
CA THR A 128 -1.80 -3.73 -10.25
C THR A 128 -0.53 -3.28 -9.53
N THR A 129 -0.60 -2.15 -8.81
CA THR A 129 0.47 -1.55 -8.02
C THR A 129 -0.04 -1.18 -6.64
N ASN A 130 0.86 -1.08 -5.65
CA ASN A 130 0.49 -0.65 -4.29
C ASN A 130 0.26 0.86 -4.21
N THR A 131 0.88 1.63 -5.10
CA THR A 131 0.77 3.10 -5.19
C THR A 131 -0.68 3.54 -5.29
N VAL A 132 -1.02 4.64 -4.65
CA VAL A 132 -2.35 5.27 -4.78
C VAL A 132 -2.56 5.70 -6.23
N SER A 133 -3.63 5.24 -6.88
CA SER A 133 -3.85 5.56 -8.28
C SER A 133 -5.29 5.80 -8.69
N LEU A 134 -5.47 6.72 -9.63
CA LEU A 134 -6.65 6.77 -10.50
C LEU A 134 -6.37 5.83 -11.69
N GLY A 135 -7.29 4.91 -11.96
CA GLY A 135 -7.08 3.86 -12.96
C GLY A 135 -6.04 2.83 -12.54
N ARG A 136 -5.60 2.01 -13.50
CA ARG A 136 -4.66 0.91 -13.27
C ARG A 136 -3.48 1.04 -14.21
N LYS A 137 -2.28 1.18 -13.65
CA LYS A 137 -1.06 1.15 -14.45
C LYS A 137 -0.85 -0.24 -15.04
N LEU A 138 -0.48 -0.28 -16.32
CA LEU A 138 -0.03 -1.49 -16.99
C LEU A 138 1.31 -1.96 -16.40
N THR A 139 1.37 -3.19 -15.90
CA THR A 139 2.60 -3.77 -15.34
C THR A 139 3.24 -4.77 -16.30
N LYS A 140 4.56 -4.92 -16.20
CA LYS A 140 5.32 -5.90 -17.00
C LYS A 140 4.80 -7.34 -16.82
N ALA A 141 4.40 -7.70 -15.61
CA ALA A 141 3.85 -9.04 -15.33
C ALA A 141 2.51 -9.24 -16.06
N TRP A 142 1.64 -8.23 -16.03
CA TRP A 142 0.35 -8.30 -16.70
C TRP A 142 0.50 -8.26 -18.22
N ALA A 143 1.34 -7.38 -18.77
CA ALA A 143 1.62 -7.31 -20.20
C ALA A 143 2.18 -8.65 -20.75
N LYS A 144 3.04 -9.34 -19.98
CA LYS A 144 3.51 -10.69 -20.34
C LYS A 144 2.38 -11.71 -20.38
N ARG A 145 1.50 -11.70 -19.38
CA ARG A 145 0.34 -12.61 -19.32
C ARG A 145 -0.58 -12.36 -20.51
N GLN A 146 -0.83 -11.10 -20.85
CA GLN A 146 -1.63 -10.73 -22.01
C GLN A 146 -1.04 -11.29 -23.30
N ILE A 147 0.27 -11.13 -23.56
CA ILE A 147 0.91 -11.75 -24.73
C ILE A 147 0.66 -13.27 -24.76
N ILE A 148 0.81 -13.96 -23.64
CA ILE A 148 0.62 -15.42 -23.59
C ILE A 148 -0.81 -15.79 -23.99
N TYR A 149 -1.82 -15.09 -23.45
CA TYR A 149 -3.21 -15.34 -23.80
C TYR A 149 -3.50 -15.04 -25.28
N GLU A 150 -3.05 -13.89 -25.78
CA GLU A 150 -3.30 -13.49 -27.17
C GLU A 150 -2.62 -14.41 -28.19
N VAL A 151 -1.43 -14.94 -27.88
CA VAL A 151 -0.75 -15.94 -28.70
C VAL A 151 -1.54 -17.25 -28.73
N LEU A 152 -2.05 -17.72 -27.58
CA LEU A 152 -2.85 -18.93 -27.52
C LEU A 152 -4.17 -18.79 -28.29
N ASP A 153 -4.86 -17.66 -28.13
CA ASP A 153 -6.09 -17.36 -28.84
C ASP A 153 -5.86 -17.24 -30.35
N SER A 154 -4.80 -16.54 -30.76
CA SER A 154 -4.42 -16.43 -32.17
C SER A 154 -4.06 -17.78 -32.77
N LEU A 155 -3.40 -18.67 -32.01
CA LEU A 155 -3.05 -20.02 -32.47
C LEU A 155 -4.30 -20.89 -32.62
N PHE A 156 -5.22 -20.82 -31.67
CA PHE A 156 -6.50 -21.53 -31.72
C PHE A 156 -7.36 -21.09 -32.92
N LEU A 157 -7.50 -19.77 -33.11
CA LEU A 157 -8.28 -19.20 -34.21
C LEU A 157 -7.66 -19.53 -35.56
N THR A 158 -6.33 -19.41 -35.66
CA THR A 158 -5.57 -19.80 -36.86
C THR A 158 -5.76 -21.28 -37.15
N GLY A 159 -5.62 -22.15 -36.14
CA GLY A 159 -5.80 -23.59 -36.28
C GLY A 159 -7.20 -23.94 -36.77
N THR A 160 -8.23 -23.29 -36.24
CA THR A 160 -9.63 -23.52 -36.62
C THR A 160 -9.87 -23.16 -38.09
N VAL A 161 -9.40 -21.99 -38.53
CA VAL A 161 -9.49 -21.58 -39.95
C VAL A 161 -8.69 -22.53 -40.85
N MET A 162 -7.51 -22.97 -40.41
CA MET A 162 -6.64 -23.85 -41.20
C MET A 162 -7.20 -25.28 -41.32
N ILE A 163 -7.98 -25.77 -40.34
CA ILE A 163 -8.73 -27.02 -40.46
C ILE A 163 -9.77 -26.92 -41.57
N TRP A 164 -10.52 -25.81 -41.64
CA TRP A 164 -11.47 -25.57 -42.74
C TRP A 164 -10.77 -25.48 -44.10
N LEU A 165 -9.61 -24.83 -44.17
CA LEU A 165 -8.85 -24.69 -45.42
C LEU A 165 -8.26 -26.00 -45.95
N ARG A 166 -8.15 -27.07 -45.13
CA ARG A 166 -7.72 -28.40 -45.62
C ARG A 166 -8.62 -28.97 -46.71
N LEU A 167 -9.87 -28.53 -46.79
CA LEU A 167 -10.81 -28.95 -47.84
C LEU A 167 -10.52 -28.28 -49.19
N VAL A 168 -9.74 -27.20 -49.21
CA VAL A 168 -9.51 -26.36 -50.39
C VAL A 168 -8.04 -26.40 -50.83
N ILE A 169 -7.10 -26.53 -49.89
CA ILE A 169 -5.66 -26.44 -50.14
C ILE A 169 -4.97 -27.72 -49.67
N GLU A 170 -4.23 -28.37 -50.57
CA GLU A 170 -3.41 -29.54 -50.24
C GLU A 170 -2.26 -29.19 -49.29
N GLN A 171 -1.95 -30.12 -48.39
CA GLN A 171 -0.91 -29.94 -47.39
C GLN A 171 0.48 -29.95 -48.05
N SER A 172 1.04 -28.76 -48.19
CA SER A 172 2.37 -28.50 -48.78
C SER A 172 3.11 -27.43 -47.97
N TRP A 173 4.32 -27.05 -48.39
CA TRP A 173 5.05 -25.95 -47.74
C TRP A 173 4.26 -24.63 -47.77
N ILE A 174 3.46 -24.40 -48.81
CA ILE A 174 2.59 -23.22 -48.95
C ILE A 174 1.59 -23.17 -47.78
N TRP A 175 1.03 -24.32 -47.39
CA TRP A 175 0.09 -24.43 -46.28
C TRP A 175 0.68 -23.92 -44.96
N TRP A 176 1.94 -24.31 -44.67
CA TRP A 176 2.64 -23.85 -43.47
C TRP A 176 3.02 -22.36 -43.53
N THR A 177 3.35 -21.83 -44.71
CA THR A 177 3.59 -20.40 -44.87
C THR A 177 2.32 -19.56 -44.65
N LEU A 178 1.17 -20.02 -45.15
CA LEU A 178 -0.12 -19.37 -44.92
C LEU A 178 -0.52 -19.42 -43.45
N PHE A 179 -0.34 -20.57 -42.79
CA PHE A 179 -0.52 -20.69 -41.33
C PHE A 179 0.32 -19.65 -40.59
N ALA A 180 1.62 -19.58 -40.88
CA ALA A 180 2.54 -18.68 -40.18
C ALA A 180 2.18 -17.21 -40.42
N LEU A 181 1.90 -16.81 -41.65
CA LEU A 181 1.49 -15.44 -41.97
C LEU A 181 0.18 -15.06 -41.28
N MET A 182 -0.83 -15.93 -41.34
CA MET A 182 -2.13 -15.67 -40.72
C MET A 182 -2.03 -15.63 -39.19
N PHE A 183 -1.23 -16.52 -38.59
CA PHE A 183 -0.96 -16.49 -37.16
C PHE A 183 -0.27 -15.20 -36.73
N ILE A 184 0.74 -14.75 -37.47
CA ILE A 184 1.46 -13.50 -37.19
C ILE A 184 0.51 -12.30 -37.31
N THR A 185 -0.28 -12.22 -38.39
CA THR A 185 -1.20 -11.10 -38.60
C THR A 185 -2.30 -11.08 -37.55
N LEU A 186 -2.90 -12.23 -37.22
CA LEU A 186 -3.89 -12.34 -36.14
C LEU A 186 -3.28 -11.93 -34.80
N THR A 187 -2.07 -12.39 -34.47
CA THR A 187 -1.42 -12.00 -33.22
C THR A 187 -1.18 -10.49 -33.14
N ILE A 188 -0.73 -9.85 -34.23
CA ILE A 188 -0.51 -8.40 -34.27
C ILE A 188 -1.83 -7.63 -34.12
N VAL A 189 -2.88 -8.06 -34.83
CA VAL A 189 -4.20 -7.43 -34.76
C VAL A 189 -4.82 -7.62 -33.38
N SER A 190 -4.76 -8.83 -32.82
CA SER A 190 -5.28 -9.15 -31.50
C SER A 190 -4.57 -8.35 -30.42
N ILE A 191 -3.24 -8.25 -30.41
CA ILE A 191 -2.52 -7.37 -29.47
C ILE A 191 -2.97 -5.90 -29.65
N GLY A 192 -3.14 -5.44 -30.89
CA GLY A 192 -3.61 -4.10 -31.19
C GLY A 192 -5.02 -3.79 -30.68
N VAL A 193 -5.93 -4.77 -30.74
CA VAL A 193 -7.32 -4.66 -30.28
C VAL A 193 -7.45 -4.91 -28.78
N ALA A 194 -6.65 -5.84 -28.24
CA ALA A 194 -6.59 -6.24 -26.84
C ALA A 194 -5.83 -5.23 -25.96
N ASN A 195 -5.10 -4.27 -26.54
CA ASN A 195 -4.58 -3.09 -25.84
C ASN A 195 -5.69 -2.11 -25.39
N ARG A 196 -6.91 -2.62 -25.17
CA ARG A 196 -7.84 -2.06 -24.20
C ARG A 196 -7.71 -3.02 -23.02
N ALA A 197 -7.26 -2.55 -21.86
CA ALA A 197 -6.99 -3.28 -20.60
C ALA A 197 -7.94 -4.44 -20.19
N THR A 198 -9.05 -4.64 -20.89
CA THR A 198 -10.09 -5.63 -20.66
C THR A 198 -10.47 -6.25 -22.00
N GLY A 199 -10.37 -7.58 -22.09
CA GLY A 199 -10.91 -8.36 -23.20
C GLY A 199 -12.44 -8.17 -23.37
N PRO A 200 -13.08 -8.95 -24.26
CA PRO A 200 -14.51 -8.80 -24.57
C PRO A 200 -15.46 -9.04 -23.37
N SER A 201 -14.96 -9.51 -22.23
CA SER A 201 -15.69 -9.61 -20.98
C SER A 201 -15.37 -8.45 -20.03
N MET A 202 -16.40 -7.64 -19.76
CA MET A 202 -16.55 -6.64 -18.67
C MET A 202 -16.33 -5.17 -19.04
N MET A 203 -17.46 -4.52 -19.29
CA MET A 203 -17.74 -3.10 -19.51
C MET A 203 -17.42 -2.18 -18.31
N LEU A 204 -16.48 -2.56 -17.43
CA LEU A 204 -16.23 -1.91 -16.14
C LEU A 204 -15.00 -0.99 -16.13
N ASP A 205 -14.05 -1.18 -17.04
CA ASP A 205 -12.86 -0.32 -17.16
C ASP A 205 -12.79 0.30 -18.56
N ASN A 206 -13.19 1.57 -18.67
CA ASN A 206 -13.14 2.33 -19.92
C ASN A 206 -11.93 3.29 -19.95
N SER A 207 -10.96 3.12 -19.05
CA SER A 207 -9.83 4.05 -18.90
C SER A 207 -8.82 3.98 -20.05
N LEU A 208 -8.85 2.95 -20.89
CA LEU A 208 -7.89 2.74 -22.00
C LEU A 208 -6.43 2.72 -21.53
N ASP A 209 -6.18 2.01 -20.42
CA ASP A 209 -4.88 1.95 -19.71
C ASP A 209 -4.38 3.29 -19.16
N GLN A 210 -5.19 4.35 -19.24
CA GLN A 210 -4.86 5.60 -18.58
C GLN A 210 -4.78 5.38 -17.08
N SER A 211 -3.78 6.01 -16.49
CA SER A 211 -3.54 5.92 -15.06
C SER A 211 -2.86 7.18 -14.57
N VAL A 212 -3.16 7.54 -13.32
CA VAL A 212 -2.43 8.56 -12.57
C VAL A 212 -2.01 7.90 -11.27
N GLU A 213 -0.71 7.82 -11.04
CA GLU A 213 -0.13 7.41 -9.77
C GLU A 213 0.22 8.65 -8.95
N PHE A 214 -0.19 8.68 -7.70
CA PHE A 214 0.16 9.71 -6.73
C PHE A 214 1.39 9.23 -5.97
N LEU A 215 2.50 9.95 -6.16
CA LEU A 215 3.81 9.64 -5.60
C LEU A 215 4.16 10.65 -4.51
N ARG A 216 5.31 10.46 -3.85
CA ARG A 216 5.73 11.30 -2.72
C ARG A 216 5.95 12.77 -3.05
N ASP A 217 6.36 13.06 -4.28
CA ASP A 217 6.80 14.37 -4.76
C ASP A 217 5.93 14.94 -5.89
N GLY A 218 5.07 14.12 -6.50
CA GLY A 218 4.22 14.53 -7.59
C GLY A 218 3.24 13.48 -8.06
N ILE A 219 2.70 13.69 -9.26
CA ILE A 219 1.87 12.73 -9.95
C ILE A 219 2.60 12.23 -11.21
N ARG A 220 2.40 10.96 -11.50
CA ARG A 220 2.89 10.32 -12.72
C ARG A 220 1.70 9.77 -13.48
N TYR A 221 1.54 10.13 -14.75
CA TYR A 221 0.37 9.70 -15.51
C TYR A 221 0.69 9.26 -16.92
N TYR A 222 -0.19 8.42 -17.45
CA TYR A 222 -0.23 8.03 -18.84
C TYR A 222 -1.58 8.44 -19.44
N GLU A 223 -1.53 9.12 -20.58
CA GLU A 223 -2.69 9.59 -21.33
C GLU A 223 -2.80 8.82 -22.64
N PHE A 224 -3.99 8.30 -22.93
CA PHE A 224 -4.25 7.60 -24.17
C PHE A 224 -4.49 8.61 -25.30
N LYS A 225 -3.60 8.63 -26.29
CA LYS A 225 -3.72 9.49 -27.48
C LYS A 225 -4.13 8.75 -28.76
N GLY A 226 -4.16 7.42 -28.71
CA GLY A 226 -4.52 6.58 -29.84
C GLY A 226 -3.88 5.19 -29.76
N MET A 227 -4.34 4.30 -30.65
CA MET A 227 -3.91 2.89 -30.66
C MET A 227 -2.39 2.71 -30.83
N MET A 228 -1.76 3.54 -31.67
CA MET A 228 -0.32 3.44 -31.92
C MET A 228 0.52 3.83 -30.69
N ASP A 229 0.11 4.88 -29.96
CA ASP A 229 0.82 5.29 -28.75
C ASP A 229 0.60 4.30 -27.61
N ASN A 230 -0.58 3.67 -27.53
CA ASN A 230 -0.80 2.59 -26.56
C ASN A 230 0.02 1.33 -26.85
N LEU A 231 0.19 0.98 -28.13
CA LEU A 231 1.13 -0.09 -28.52
C LEU A 231 2.57 0.26 -28.09
N LYS A 232 3.03 1.49 -28.32
CA LYS A 232 4.35 1.94 -27.86
C LYS A 232 4.47 1.84 -26.35
N TYR A 233 3.45 2.30 -25.61
CA TYR A 233 3.39 2.21 -24.15
C TYR A 233 3.47 0.75 -23.67
N PHE A 234 2.66 -0.13 -24.25
CA PHE A 234 2.65 -1.57 -23.95
C PHE A 234 4.04 -2.21 -24.11
N PHE A 235 4.69 -1.98 -25.25
CA PHE A 235 6.05 -2.50 -25.48
C PHE A 235 7.10 -1.83 -24.60
N ALA A 236 6.95 -0.54 -24.28
CA ALA A 236 7.83 0.12 -23.33
C ALA A 236 7.72 -0.50 -21.94
N VAL A 237 6.51 -0.81 -21.45
CA VAL A 237 6.29 -1.51 -20.17
C VAL A 237 6.96 -2.90 -20.19
N LEU A 238 6.83 -3.65 -21.28
CA LEU A 238 7.46 -4.97 -21.41
C LEU A 238 8.98 -4.92 -21.29
N VAL A 239 9.60 -3.89 -21.89
CA VAL A 239 11.05 -3.68 -21.87
C VAL A 239 11.50 -2.96 -20.59
N GLY A 240 10.59 -2.36 -19.83
CA GLY A 240 10.89 -1.58 -18.62
C GLY A 240 11.39 -0.16 -18.92
N LYS A 241 10.79 0.49 -19.92
CA LYS A 241 11.10 1.86 -20.38
C LYS A 241 9.85 2.76 -20.36
N ASP A 242 8.81 2.37 -19.65
CA ASP A 242 7.53 3.08 -19.54
C ASP A 242 7.68 4.49 -18.97
N GLU A 243 8.67 4.72 -18.09
CA GLU A 243 8.99 6.05 -17.54
C GLU A 243 9.32 7.11 -18.62
N LYS A 244 9.75 6.69 -19.82
CA LYS A 244 10.03 7.62 -20.93
C LYS A 244 8.77 8.08 -21.66
N ILE A 245 7.66 7.36 -21.48
CA ILE A 245 6.38 7.62 -22.15
C ILE A 245 5.41 8.30 -21.19
N MET A 246 5.47 7.95 -19.91
CA MET A 246 4.63 8.58 -18.89
C MET A 246 5.11 9.99 -18.59
N HIS A 247 4.16 10.86 -18.28
CA HIS A 247 4.41 12.22 -17.85
C HIS A 247 4.55 12.26 -16.33
N TYR A 248 5.41 13.15 -15.84
CA TYR A 248 5.59 13.37 -14.42
C TYR A 248 5.56 14.88 -14.15
N TYR A 249 4.77 15.27 -13.14
CA TYR A 249 4.70 16.64 -12.64
C TYR A 249 4.80 16.62 -11.14
N ARG A 250 5.54 17.57 -10.57
CA ARG A 250 5.52 17.75 -9.13
C ARG A 250 4.19 18.35 -8.71
N TYR A 251 3.81 18.16 -7.45
CA TYR A 251 2.59 18.79 -6.93
C TYR A 251 2.61 20.31 -7.07
N GLU A 252 3.79 20.93 -6.93
CA GLU A 252 3.99 22.37 -7.11
C GLU A 252 3.72 22.85 -8.55
N ASP A 253 3.77 21.97 -9.54
CA ASP A 253 3.52 22.30 -10.94
C ASP A 253 2.04 22.19 -11.34
N ILE A 254 1.21 21.61 -10.46
CA ILE A 254 -0.24 21.52 -10.64
C ILE A 254 -0.84 22.88 -10.27
N GLU A 255 -1.29 23.61 -11.29
CA GLU A 255 -1.93 24.91 -11.11
C GLU A 255 -3.34 24.74 -10.54
N LYS A 256 -4.10 23.79 -11.09
CA LYS A 256 -5.51 23.60 -10.75
C LYS A 256 -5.99 22.20 -11.05
N VAL A 257 -6.93 21.70 -10.24
CA VAL A 257 -7.67 20.47 -10.52
C VAL A 257 -9.17 20.75 -10.49
N ASN A 258 -9.88 20.40 -11.56
CA ASN A 258 -11.34 20.33 -11.54
C ASN A 258 -11.77 18.89 -11.26
N VAL A 259 -12.79 18.73 -10.41
CA VAL A 259 -13.41 17.44 -10.13
C VAL A 259 -14.90 17.55 -10.45
N TYR A 260 -15.40 16.58 -11.21
CA TYR A 260 -16.77 16.59 -11.72
C TYR A 260 -17.51 15.31 -11.29
N ALA A 261 -18.79 15.44 -10.93
CA ALA A 261 -19.69 14.30 -10.79
C ALA A 261 -20.51 14.14 -12.08
N ASN A 262 -20.18 13.15 -12.90
CA ASN A 262 -20.85 12.92 -14.16
C ASN A 262 -21.90 11.81 -14.03
N ARG A 263 -23.15 12.14 -14.37
CA ARG A 263 -24.27 11.19 -14.41
C ARG A 263 -24.14 10.26 -15.61
N LYS A 264 -24.24 8.95 -15.39
CA LYS A 264 -24.22 7.90 -16.41
C LYS A 264 -25.34 6.89 -16.18
N TYR A 265 -25.71 6.20 -17.25
CA TYR A 265 -26.65 5.09 -17.20
C TYR A 265 -25.91 3.80 -17.53
N MET A 266 -25.92 2.86 -16.59
CA MET A 266 -25.24 1.58 -16.74
C MET A 266 -26.26 0.47 -16.90
N ASN A 267 -26.00 -0.43 -17.84
CA ASN A 267 -26.70 -1.71 -17.94
C ASN A 267 -25.67 -2.82 -17.72
N VAL A 268 -25.87 -3.61 -16.67
CA VAL A 268 -25.04 -4.80 -16.42
C VAL A 268 -25.76 -5.98 -17.05
N MET A 269 -25.25 -6.40 -18.20
CA MET A 269 -25.78 -7.53 -18.96
C MET A 269 -25.85 -8.78 -18.07
N GLY A 270 -27.06 -9.31 -17.87
CA GLY A 270 -27.32 -10.48 -17.02
C GLY A 270 -27.70 -10.18 -15.56
N ALA A 271 -27.59 -8.94 -15.09
CA ALA A 271 -28.01 -8.56 -13.74
C ALA A 271 -29.38 -7.83 -13.72
N SER A 272 -29.66 -6.99 -14.72
CA SER A 272 -30.95 -6.29 -14.85
C SER A 272 -31.23 -5.92 -16.32
N PRO A 273 -32.48 -6.03 -16.80
CA PRO A 273 -32.85 -5.52 -18.12
C PRO A 273 -32.93 -3.98 -18.18
N ILE A 274 -32.98 -3.30 -17.03
CA ILE A 274 -33.16 -1.85 -16.94
C ILE A 274 -31.83 -1.20 -16.58
N ALA A 275 -31.47 -0.16 -17.33
CA ALA A 275 -30.30 0.65 -17.01
C ALA A 275 -30.55 1.43 -15.71
N TYR A 276 -29.56 1.43 -14.81
CA TYR A 276 -29.60 2.19 -13.56
C TYR A 276 -28.69 3.41 -13.65
N GLU A 277 -29.03 4.44 -12.89
CA GLU A 277 -28.28 5.68 -12.81
C GLU A 277 -27.07 5.53 -11.88
N VAL A 278 -25.92 6.04 -12.30
CA VAL A 278 -24.67 6.05 -11.54
C VAL A 278 -23.98 7.39 -11.72
N TYR A 279 -23.45 7.97 -10.65
CA TYR A 279 -22.54 9.11 -10.71
C TYR A 279 -21.11 8.64 -10.58
N VAL A 280 -20.25 9.15 -11.45
CA VAL A 280 -18.83 8.78 -11.51
C VAL A 280 -17.96 10.03 -11.50
N PRO A 281 -16.79 9.98 -10.82
CA PRO A 281 -15.91 11.12 -10.76
C PRO A 281 -15.08 11.22 -12.04
N ASP A 282 -14.95 12.42 -12.59
CA ASP A 282 -13.95 12.75 -13.62
C ASP A 282 -13.00 13.81 -13.07
N PHE A 283 -11.75 13.78 -13.51
CA PHE A 283 -10.70 14.68 -13.03
C PHE A 283 -10.07 15.42 -14.21
N GLU A 284 -9.80 16.71 -14.04
CA GLU A 284 -9.11 17.51 -15.04
C GLU A 284 -7.98 18.30 -14.38
N PHE A 285 -6.76 17.98 -14.76
CA PHE A 285 -5.53 18.57 -14.24
C PHE A 285 -5.03 19.66 -15.18
N PHE A 286 -4.72 20.82 -14.61
CA PHE A 286 -4.09 21.95 -15.28
C PHE A 286 -2.71 22.17 -14.68
N PHE A 287 -1.70 22.17 -15.54
CA PHE A 287 -0.32 22.37 -15.15
C PHE A 287 0.14 23.79 -15.53
N LYS A 288 1.11 24.32 -14.79
CA LYS A 288 1.63 25.69 -14.98
C LYS A 288 2.26 25.95 -16.36
N ASP A 289 2.68 24.90 -17.06
CA ASP A 289 3.23 24.99 -18.41
C ASP A 289 2.14 25.08 -19.50
N GLY A 290 0.86 25.07 -19.10
CA GLY A 290 -0.29 25.10 -19.99
C GLY A 290 -0.79 23.71 -20.41
N THR A 291 -0.10 22.64 -20.03
CA THR A 291 -0.53 21.26 -20.27
C THR A 291 -1.84 21.00 -19.53
N ARG A 292 -2.73 20.24 -20.16
CA ARG A 292 -4.01 19.81 -19.60
C ARG A 292 -4.17 18.30 -19.76
N PHE A 293 -4.67 17.65 -18.73
CA PHE A 293 -4.94 16.22 -18.74
C PHE A 293 -6.33 15.95 -18.16
N TYR A 294 -7.20 15.35 -18.97
CA TYR A 294 -8.55 14.99 -18.58
C TYR A 294 -8.64 13.48 -18.38
N PHE A 295 -8.94 13.06 -17.16
CA PHE A 295 -9.16 11.66 -16.82
C PHE A 295 -10.66 11.35 -16.74
N PHE A 296 -11.14 10.69 -17.78
CA PHE A 296 -12.51 10.22 -17.87
C PHE A 296 -12.71 8.93 -17.07
N TRP A 297 -13.60 8.98 -16.08
CA TRP A 297 -14.11 7.84 -15.33
C TRP A 297 -13.04 6.83 -14.89
N PRO A 298 -12.03 7.26 -14.13
CA PRO A 298 -11.03 6.35 -13.60
C PRO A 298 -11.67 5.30 -12.71
N MET A 299 -11.19 4.07 -12.85
CA MET A 299 -11.41 3.04 -11.84
C MET A 299 -10.61 3.41 -10.59
N ILE A 300 -11.27 3.47 -9.43
CA ILE A 300 -10.62 3.71 -8.14
C ILE A 300 -10.87 2.47 -7.28
N LEU A 301 -9.80 1.88 -6.75
CA LEU A 301 -9.84 0.63 -6.01
C LEU A 301 -9.38 0.85 -4.57
N ASP A 302 -9.76 -0.07 -3.66
CA ASP A 302 -9.47 0.04 -2.23
C ASP A 302 -9.94 1.38 -1.65
N ASP A 303 -9.21 1.88 -0.65
CA ASP A 303 -9.37 3.19 -0.06
C ASP A 303 -8.62 4.30 -0.82
N ASP A 304 -8.13 4.05 -2.05
CA ASP A 304 -7.39 5.06 -2.82
C ASP A 304 -8.20 6.35 -2.99
N ALA A 305 -9.53 6.27 -3.04
CA ALA A 305 -10.39 7.45 -3.08
C ALA A 305 -10.11 8.41 -1.91
N ARG A 306 -9.93 7.88 -0.68
CA ARG A 306 -9.65 8.67 0.52
C ARG A 306 -8.26 9.29 0.45
N TYR A 307 -7.28 8.52 0.01
CA TYR A 307 -5.90 9.00 -0.18
C TYR A 307 -5.86 10.11 -1.24
N ILE A 308 -6.47 9.90 -2.41
CA ILE A 308 -6.49 10.86 -3.51
C ILE A 308 -7.13 12.17 -3.08
N ALA A 309 -8.31 12.11 -2.46
CA ALA A 309 -8.98 13.31 -1.97
C ALA A 309 -8.11 14.09 -0.99
N THR A 310 -7.51 13.38 -0.01
CA THR A 310 -6.65 14.01 1.00
C THR A 310 -5.36 14.58 0.41
N ILE A 311 -4.73 13.88 -0.54
CA ILE A 311 -3.51 14.34 -1.23
C ILE A 311 -3.82 15.59 -2.05
N LEU A 312 -4.90 15.57 -2.85
CA LEU A 312 -5.30 16.72 -3.65
C LEU A 312 -5.56 17.93 -2.75
N GLU A 313 -6.42 17.80 -1.74
CA GLU A 313 -6.74 18.89 -0.81
C GLU A 313 -5.51 19.50 -0.13
N ALA A 314 -4.49 18.69 0.17
CA ALA A 314 -3.29 19.13 0.87
C ALA A 314 -2.16 19.62 -0.04
N LYS A 315 -2.09 19.17 -1.30
CA LYS A 315 -0.96 19.45 -2.21
C LYS A 315 -1.30 20.35 -3.39
N VAL A 316 -2.57 20.48 -3.77
CA VAL A 316 -3.00 21.30 -4.90
C VAL A 316 -3.58 22.62 -4.40
N ALA A 317 -3.04 23.74 -4.87
CA ALA A 317 -3.44 25.07 -4.40
C ALA A 317 -4.89 25.46 -4.79
N HIS A 318 -5.33 25.04 -5.97
CA HIS A 318 -6.65 25.41 -6.49
C HIS A 318 -7.43 24.16 -6.91
N ILE A 319 -8.47 23.84 -6.17
CA ILE A 319 -9.40 22.76 -6.49
C ILE A 319 -10.78 23.35 -6.74
N ASN A 320 -11.39 22.97 -7.86
CA ASN A 320 -12.77 23.30 -8.18
C ASN A 320 -13.58 22.00 -8.18
N ASP A 321 -14.21 21.73 -7.04
CA ASP A 321 -15.05 20.56 -6.78
C ASP A 321 -16.47 21.01 -6.44
N LYS A 322 -17.22 21.42 -7.46
CA LYS A 322 -18.57 22.01 -7.29
C LYS A 322 -19.58 21.02 -6.71
N ASN A 323 -19.36 19.72 -6.93
CA ASN A 323 -20.26 18.66 -6.49
C ASN A 323 -19.81 18.01 -5.17
N HIS A 324 -18.75 18.53 -4.54
CA HIS A 324 -18.19 17.97 -3.31
C HIS A 324 -17.85 16.47 -3.44
N VAL A 325 -17.32 16.09 -4.60
CA VAL A 325 -16.88 14.72 -4.91
C VAL A 325 -15.74 14.31 -3.99
N LEU A 326 -14.77 15.18 -3.76
CA LEU A 326 -13.64 14.89 -2.87
C LEU A 326 -14.10 14.66 -1.44
N TYR A 327 -15.12 15.39 -0.99
CA TYR A 327 -15.75 15.15 0.31
C TYR A 327 -16.34 13.74 0.39
N ALA A 328 -17.11 13.31 -0.62
CA ALA A 328 -17.67 11.97 -0.66
C ALA A 328 -16.57 10.89 -0.69
N MET A 329 -15.53 11.10 -1.50
CA MET A 329 -14.37 10.20 -1.58
C MET A 329 -13.64 10.07 -0.24
N LYS A 330 -13.34 11.19 0.42
CA LYS A 330 -12.63 11.26 1.72
C LYS A 330 -13.37 10.51 2.83
N HIS A 331 -14.70 10.54 2.82
CA HIS A 331 -15.53 9.89 3.82
C HIS A 331 -16.00 8.49 3.40
N GLY A 332 -15.56 7.97 2.24
CA GLY A 332 -15.99 6.66 1.72
C GLY A 332 -17.49 6.57 1.42
N ILE A 333 -18.13 7.70 1.10
CA ILE A 333 -19.56 7.77 0.76
C ILE A 333 -19.72 7.35 -0.71
N ASN A 334 -20.72 6.51 -1.00
CA ASN A 334 -21.07 6.19 -2.38
C ASN A 334 -21.49 7.47 -3.12
N LEU A 335 -20.78 7.80 -4.21
CA LEU A 335 -21.01 9.04 -4.94
C LEU A 335 -22.42 9.12 -5.56
N THR A 336 -22.97 8.00 -6.00
CA THR A 336 -24.34 7.96 -6.57
C THR A 336 -25.37 8.31 -5.50
N ASP A 337 -25.30 7.66 -4.35
CA ASP A 337 -26.20 7.94 -3.23
C ASP A 337 -26.03 9.38 -2.70
N TYR A 338 -24.80 9.87 -2.71
CA TYR A 338 -24.48 11.24 -2.29
C TYR A 338 -25.11 12.28 -3.20
N MET A 339 -24.97 12.12 -4.52
CA MET A 339 -25.52 13.05 -5.51
C MET A 339 -27.06 13.02 -5.54
N ILE A 340 -27.67 11.83 -5.42
CA ILE A 340 -29.14 11.69 -5.38
C ILE A 340 -29.74 12.38 -4.15
N LYS A 341 -29.04 12.42 -3.02
CA LYS A 341 -29.51 13.14 -1.81
C LYS A 341 -29.45 14.67 -1.94
N GLN A 342 -28.68 15.20 -2.89
CA GLN A 342 -28.52 16.63 -3.09
C GLN A 342 -29.44 17.20 -4.18
N SER A 343 -29.95 16.35 -5.08
CA SER A 343 -30.95 16.70 -6.09
C SER A 343 -32.35 16.73 -5.50
#